data_AF-A0A970J1I6-F1
#
_entry.id   AF-A0A970J1I6-F1
#
_cell.length_a   1.000
_cell.length_b   1.000
_cell.length_c   1.000
_cell.angle_alpha   90.00
_cell.angle_beta   90.00
_cell.angle_gamma   90.00
#
_symmetry.space_group_name_H-M   'P 1'
#
loop_
_entity.id
_entity.type
_entity.pdbx_description
1 polymer ?
#
loop_
_entity_poly.entity_id
_entity_poly.type
_entity_poly.pdbx_seq_one_letter_code
_entity_poly.pdbx_strand_id
1 'polypeptide(L)'
;MFYSNGKGVTTITRPRLENICDVLERLKGEKVLLLLDSGDREWVKVLAVIDEVLVATLDRKIIFVDCDCICAVIADCLNVISDQFGLPVDGENGELLAPEEEE
;
A
#
# COMPACT_ATOMS: atom_id res chain seq x y z
N MET A 1 24.64 6.03 3.10
CA MET A 1 25.55 7.19 3.00
C MET A 1 25.02 8.26 3.96
N PHE A 2 25.84 8.81 4.86
CA PHE A 2 25.41 9.80 5.85
C PHE A 2 25.84 11.19 5.39
N TYR A 3 24.91 12.15 5.35
CA TYR A 3 25.25 13.58 5.37
C TYR A 3 24.84 14.12 6.74
N SER A 4 25.83 14.54 7.52
CA SER A 4 25.63 15.25 8.78
C SER A 4 25.69 16.76 8.51
N ASN A 5 24.55 17.44 8.64
CA ASN A 5 24.52 18.86 8.97
C ASN A 5 23.61 19.03 10.19
N GLY A 6 24.08 19.80 11.16
CA GLY A 6 23.61 19.74 12.54
C GLY A 6 22.20 20.26 12.80
N LYS A 7 21.70 19.82 13.97
CA LYS A 7 20.48 20.22 14.70
C LYS A 7 19.15 19.67 14.19
N GLY A 8 18.70 18.64 14.89
CA GLY A 8 17.38 18.02 14.76
C GLY A 8 17.53 16.58 14.31
N VAL A 9 17.64 15.65 15.25
CA VAL A 9 17.42 14.24 14.94
C VAL A 9 15.92 14.10 14.69
N THR A 10 15.48 14.37 13.46
CA THR A 10 14.17 13.95 13.00
C THR A 10 14.28 12.44 12.84
N THR A 11 13.85 11.68 13.85
CA THR A 11 13.65 10.25 13.67
C THR A 11 12.65 10.08 12.54
N ILE A 12 13.13 9.71 11.35
CA ILE A 12 12.28 9.26 10.27
C ILE A 12 11.75 7.91 10.75
N THR A 13 10.67 7.94 11.50
CA THR A 13 9.96 6.74 11.94
C THR A 13 9.33 6.16 10.69
N ARG A 14 10.07 5.27 10.01
CA ARG A 14 9.52 4.49 8.90
C ARG A 14 8.28 3.79 9.44
N PRO A 15 7.10 3.97 8.84
CA PRO A 15 5.92 3.26 9.30
C PRO A 15 6.22 1.77 9.21
N ARG A 16 6.17 1.09 10.37
CA ARG A 16 6.25 -0.37 10.41
C ARG A 16 4.90 -0.89 9.95
N LEU A 17 4.91 -1.68 8.89
CA LEU A 17 3.77 -2.51 8.51
C LEU A 17 3.89 -3.76 9.39
N GLU A 18 2.99 -3.89 10.36
CA GLU A 18 2.97 -5.03 11.28
C GLU A 18 2.16 -6.18 10.67
N ASN A 19 1.10 -5.86 9.93
CA ASN A 19 0.26 -6.86 9.25
C ASN A 19 -0.23 -6.39 7.86
N ILE A 20 -0.92 -7.28 7.14
CA ILE A 20 -1.51 -7.00 5.82
C ILE A 20 -2.63 -5.95 5.90
N CYS A 21 -3.31 -5.87 7.03
CA CYS A 21 -4.40 -4.94 7.32
C CYS A 21 -3.88 -3.48 7.29
N ASP A 22 -2.69 -3.19 7.82
CA ASP A 22 -2.04 -1.88 7.74
C ASP A 22 -1.82 -1.40 6.31
N VAL A 23 -1.53 -2.34 5.39
CA VAL A 23 -1.34 -2.06 3.97
C VAL A 23 -2.69 -1.76 3.33
N LEU A 24 -3.69 -2.57 3.62
CA LEU A 24 -5.04 -2.41 3.09
C LEU A 24 -5.69 -1.10 3.56
N GLU A 25 -5.47 -0.67 4.81
CA GLU A 25 -5.99 0.59 5.32
C GLU A 25 -5.48 1.79 4.50
N ARG A 26 -4.22 1.75 4.08
CA ARG A 26 -3.60 2.78 3.22
C ARG A 26 -4.07 2.74 1.77
N LEU A 27 -4.55 1.59 1.32
CA LEU A 27 -5.11 1.38 -0.01
C LEU A 27 -6.61 1.71 -0.06
N LYS A 28 -7.15 2.42 0.93
CA LYS A 28 -8.55 2.83 0.95
C LYS A 28 -8.91 3.62 -0.31
N GLY A 29 -9.95 3.14 -1.00
CA GLY A 29 -10.40 3.72 -2.27
C GLY A 29 -9.72 3.11 -3.49
N GLU A 30 -8.64 2.35 -3.33
CA GLU A 30 -7.93 1.70 -4.42
C GLU A 30 -8.54 0.34 -4.76
N LYS A 31 -8.33 -0.07 -6.02
CA LYS A 31 -8.68 -1.40 -6.50
C LYS A 31 -7.47 -2.32 -6.36
N VAL A 32 -7.65 -3.43 -5.66
CA VAL A 32 -6.59 -4.37 -5.31
C VAL A 32 -7.01 -5.79 -5.68
N LEU A 33 -6.04 -6.63 -5.96
CA LEU A 33 -6.22 -8.07 -6.12
C LEU A 33 -5.84 -8.76 -4.81
N LEU A 34 -6.81 -9.43 -4.20
CA LEU A 34 -6.59 -10.27 -3.04
C LEU A 34 -6.26 -11.69 -3.49
N LEU A 35 -5.25 -12.29 -2.87
CA LEU A 35 -5.00 -13.72 -2.90
C LEU A 35 -5.41 -14.31 -1.55
N LEU A 36 -6.45 -15.12 -1.53
CA LEU A 36 -6.96 -15.74 -0.32
C LEU A 36 -6.23 -17.07 -0.02
N ASP A 37 -6.30 -17.50 1.24
CA ASP A 37 -5.79 -18.79 1.72
C ASP A 37 -6.39 -20.00 0.97
N SER A 38 -7.64 -19.87 0.51
CA SER A 38 -8.32 -20.84 -0.36
C SER A 38 -7.63 -21.01 -1.72
N GLY A 39 -6.76 -20.08 -2.10
CA GLY A 39 -6.16 -19.97 -3.42
C GLY A 39 -6.98 -19.10 -4.39
N ASP A 40 -8.17 -18.64 -3.99
CA ASP A 40 -9.01 -17.77 -4.80
C ASP A 40 -8.38 -16.39 -4.98
N ARG A 41 -8.73 -15.75 -6.10
CA ARG A 41 -8.19 -14.46 -6.50
C ARG A 41 -9.32 -13.50 -6.83
N GLU A 42 -9.44 -12.44 -6.06
CA GLU A 42 -10.57 -11.53 -6.15
C GLU A 42 -10.13 -10.08 -6.30
N TRP A 43 -10.67 -9.41 -7.33
CA TRP A 43 -10.47 -7.98 -7.53
C TRP A 43 -11.50 -7.19 -6.75
N VAL A 44 -11.05 -6.44 -5.76
CA VAL A 44 -11.93 -5.71 -4.85
C VAL A 44 -11.52 -4.24 -4.78
N LYS A 45 -12.47 -3.38 -4.44
CA LYS A 45 -12.17 -1.99 -4.06
C LYS A 45 -12.20 -1.86 -2.54
N VAL A 46 -11.11 -1.42 -1.93
CA VAL A 46 -11.02 -1.27 -0.48
C VAL A 46 -11.89 -0.10 -0.02
N LEU A 47 -12.74 -0.33 0.97
CA LEU A 47 -13.59 0.70 1.57
C LEU A 47 -13.08 1.12 2.94
N ALA A 48 -12.69 0.15 3.77
CA ALA A 48 -12.12 0.36 5.10
C ALA A 48 -11.46 -0.93 5.60
N VAL A 49 -10.64 -0.79 6.63
CA VAL A 49 -10.24 -1.87 7.52
C VAL A 49 -10.80 -1.53 8.90
N ILE A 50 -11.47 -2.47 9.55
CA ILE A 50 -12.03 -2.30 10.89
C ILE A 50 -11.52 -3.47 11.74
N ASP A 51 -10.67 -3.16 12.71
CA ASP A 51 -9.88 -4.17 13.44
C ASP A 51 -9.14 -5.06 12.42
N GLU A 52 -9.35 -6.38 12.45
CA GLU A 52 -8.71 -7.33 11.52
C GLU A 52 -9.61 -7.73 10.35
N VAL A 53 -10.62 -6.91 10.02
CA VAL A 53 -11.57 -7.18 8.94
C VAL A 53 -11.47 -6.14 7.83
N LEU A 54 -11.13 -6.61 6.64
CA LEU A 54 -11.22 -5.85 5.40
C LEU A 54 -12.69 -5.70 4.98
N VAL A 55 -13.13 -4.46 4.81
CA VAL A 55 -14.40 -4.12 4.17
C VAL A 55 -14.11 -3.67 2.74
N ALA A 56 -14.62 -4.41 1.77
CA ALA A 56 -14.36 -4.13 0.36
C ALA A 56 -15.62 -4.25 -0.50
N THR A 57 -15.53 -3.76 -1.73
CA THR A 57 -16.60 -3.88 -2.73
C THR A 57 -16.18 -4.84 -3.83
N LEU A 58 -17.03 -5.82 -4.12
CA LEU A 58 -16.89 -6.81 -5.19
C LEU A 58 -18.23 -6.87 -5.95
N ASP A 59 -18.25 -6.57 -7.24
CA ASP A 59 -19.46 -6.64 -8.09
C ASP A 59 -20.72 -6.01 -7.48
N ARG A 60 -20.59 -4.76 -6.98
CA ARG A 60 -21.65 -3.99 -6.30
C ARG A 60 -22.14 -4.58 -4.97
N LYS A 61 -21.51 -5.64 -4.48
CA LYS A 61 -21.71 -6.19 -3.14
C LYS A 61 -20.62 -5.68 -2.22
N ILE A 62 -20.95 -5.54 -0.94
CA ILE A 62 -19.96 -5.33 0.11
C ILE A 62 -19.58 -6.70 0.65
N ILE A 63 -18.29 -6.95 0.73
CA ILE A 63 -17.72 -8.16 1.32
C ILE A 63 -16.91 -7.79 2.56
N PHE A 64 -16.84 -8.75 3.47
CA PHE A 64 -16.08 -8.67 4.71
C PHE A 64 -15.12 -9.86 4.70
N VAL A 65 -13.83 -9.59 4.79
CA VAL A 65 -12.78 -10.61 4.69
C VAL A 65 -11.88 -10.46 5.91
N ASP A 66 -11.68 -11.55 6.63
CA ASP A 66 -10.70 -11.59 7.72
C ASP A 66 -9.29 -11.42 7.12
N CYS A 67 -8.49 -10.52 7.68
CA CYS A 67 -7.13 -10.28 7.22
C CYS A 67 -6.25 -11.53 7.33
N ASP A 68 -6.51 -12.43 8.27
CA ASP A 68 -5.78 -13.70 8.40
C ASP A 68 -6.03 -14.67 7.23
N CYS A 69 -7.13 -14.50 6.49
CA CYS A 69 -7.42 -15.27 5.28
C CYS A 69 -6.71 -14.73 4.03
N ILE A 70 -6.01 -13.60 4.13
CA ILE A 70 -5.38 -12.94 2.97
C ILE A 70 -3.89 -13.31 2.96
N CYS A 71 -3.48 -14.08 1.97
CA CYS A 71 -2.08 -14.45 1.77
C CYS A 71 -1.26 -13.35 1.11
N ALA A 72 -1.86 -12.60 0.18
CA ALA A 72 -1.18 -11.51 -0.50
C ALA A 72 -2.16 -10.46 -1.02
N VAL A 73 -1.68 -9.22 -1.11
CA VAL A 73 -2.38 -8.09 -1.74
C VAL A 73 -1.51 -7.58 -2.87
N ILE A 74 -2.07 -7.50 -4.08
CA ILE A 74 -1.41 -6.96 -5.26
C ILE A 74 -2.18 -5.72 -5.68
N ALA A 75 -1.52 -4.57 -5.72
CA ALA A 75 -2.13 -3.31 -6.11
C ALA A 75 -1.16 -2.52 -7.00
N ASP A 76 -1.72 -1.61 -7.80
CA ASP A 76 -0.92 -0.66 -8.56
C ASP A 76 -0.56 0.52 -7.65
N CYS A 77 0.49 0.30 -6.86
CA CYS A 77 0.78 1.10 -5.68
C CYS A 77 1.58 2.37 -5.99
N LEU A 78 1.61 2.89 -7.22
CA LEU A 78 2.48 4.02 -7.59
C LEU A 78 2.34 5.19 -6.60
N ASN A 79 1.12 5.51 -6.17
CA ASN A 79 0.84 6.56 -5.18
C ASN A 79 1.17 6.16 -3.72
N VAL A 80 1.03 4.88 -3.35
CA VAL A 80 1.31 4.41 -1.98
C VAL A 80 2.80 4.18 -1.75
N ILE A 81 3.51 3.72 -2.78
CA ILE A 81 4.96 3.52 -2.76
C ILE A 81 5.66 4.88 -2.85
N SER A 82 5.21 5.81 -3.69
CA SER A 82 5.82 7.14 -3.79
C SER A 82 5.79 7.89 -2.47
N ASP A 83 4.64 7.93 -1.79
CA ASP A 83 4.51 8.56 -0.48
C ASP A 83 5.33 7.86 0.61
N GLN A 84 5.40 6.52 0.59
CA GLN A 84 6.11 5.73 1.60
C GLN A 84 7.64 5.73 1.42
N PHE A 85 8.12 5.78 0.18
CA PHE A 85 9.55 5.68 -0.16
C PHE A 85 10.15 7.00 -0.68
N GLY A 86 9.36 8.07 -0.72
CA GLY A 86 9.79 9.37 -1.24
C GLY A 86 10.22 9.30 -2.71
N LEU A 87 9.58 8.41 -3.49
CA LEU A 87 9.92 8.27 -4.90
C LEU A 87 9.24 9.39 -5.69
N PRO A 88 9.98 10.12 -6.53
CA PRO A 88 9.40 11.17 -7.34
C PRO A 88 8.52 10.50 -8.41
N VAL A 89 7.22 10.79 -8.33
CA VAL A 89 6.21 10.39 -9.32
C VAL A 89 5.82 11.59 -10.15
N ASP A 90 5.79 11.42 -11.47
CA ASP A 90 5.29 12.45 -12.38
C ASP A 90 3.77 12.56 -12.21
N GLY A 91 3.33 13.67 -11.59
CA GLY A 91 1.95 13.90 -11.17
C GLY A 91 0.92 13.95 -12.31
N GLU A 92 1.34 13.90 -13.57
CA GLU A 92 0.45 13.88 -14.73
C GLU A 92 0.17 12.46 -15.28
N ASN A 93 1.05 11.48 -15.01
CA ASN A 93 0.94 10.12 -15.60
C ASN A 93 1.07 8.97 -14.60
N GLY A 94 1.48 9.24 -13.34
CA GLY A 94 1.66 8.20 -12.32
C GLY A 94 2.88 7.31 -12.53
N GLU A 95 3.81 7.66 -13.42
CA GLU A 95 5.02 6.86 -13.67
C GLU A 95 6.13 7.17 -12.65
N LEU A 96 6.90 6.13 -12.30
CA LEU A 96 8.12 6.23 -11.49
C LEU A 96 9.26 6.79 -12.34
N LEU A 97 9.85 7.91 -11.90
CA LEU A 97 11.06 8.43 -12.54
C LEU A 97 12.22 7.47 -12.28
N ALA A 98 12.85 7.00 -13.36
CA ALA A 98 14.06 6.20 -13.27
C ALA A 98 15.17 7.02 -12.56
N PRO A 99 15.98 6.41 -11.68
CA PRO A 99 17.10 7.11 -11.11
C PRO A 99 18.05 7.53 -12.23
N GLU A 100 18.41 8.82 -12.29
CA GLU A 100 19.47 9.27 -13.18
C GLU A 100 20.76 8.54 -12.79
N GLU A 101 21.31 7.75 -13.71
CA GLU A 101 22.63 7.16 -13.56
C GLU A 101 23.65 8.32 -13.58
N GLU A 102 24.21 8.66 -12.41
CA GLU A 102 25.39 9.53 -12.36
C GLU A 102 26.57 8.76 -12.98
N GLU A 103 27.03 9.25 -14.14
CA GLU A 103 28.22 8.77 -14.88
C GLU A 103 29.54 9.19 -14.22
#